data_AF-A0A353PEX8-F1
#
_entry.id   AF-A0A353PEX8-F1
#
_cell.length_a   1.000
_cell.length_b   1.000
_cell.length_c   1.000
_cell.angle_alpha   90.00
_cell.angle_beta   90.00
_cell.angle_gamma   90.00
#
_symmetry.space_group_name_H-M   'P 1'
#
loop_
_entity.id
_entity.type
_entity.pdbx_description
1 polymer ?
#
loop_
_entity_poly.entity_id
_entity_poly.type
_entity_poly.pdbx_seq_one_letter_code
_entity_poly.pdbx_strand_id
1 'polypeptide(L)'
;ETQQTDYPRTRKGLPNHEPRGCPRGASYSWYLYSGARVKYPLIRGRLLRAWRTARATLPPVAAWAAIVEDPEQRRAYTSIRGHGGFVRAGWDEITEIIGAANAYTVKRWGPDRVFGFSPIPAMSMISYAAGARYLQLLGGGCGSFYDWYCDLPPASPQTWGEQTDVAESADWYNSGFLMLWGSNVPQTRTPDAHFYTEARYRGAKSVVICPDYSEASKFADLWVAVKQGTDAALAMAFGHVILKEFHVDRQVPYFRDYVRRYSDLPLLVRLAPQEGSHVADRLLRASDFDNALGQRNNPEWKTVALDESSGEVVVPNGSIGFRWGPDGRDDAGKWNLEEKDANGRDTTLRLGLKGVHDTVV
;
A
#
# COMPACT_ATOMS: atom_id res chain seq x y z
N GLU A 1 33.23 -1.27 -3.18
CA GLU A 1 32.70 -0.34 -2.17
C GLU A 1 32.25 -1.14 -0.98
N THR A 2 32.55 -0.67 0.23
CA THR A 2 32.08 -1.24 1.51
C THR A 2 30.92 -0.39 2.03
N GLN A 3 30.13 -0.96 2.93
CA GLN A 3 29.05 -0.22 3.59
C GLN A 3 29.58 1.00 4.36
N GLN A 4 28.79 2.07 4.38
CA GLN A 4 28.99 3.20 5.27
C GLN A 4 28.46 2.88 6.68
N THR A 5 29.03 3.52 7.69
CA THR A 5 28.68 3.29 9.11
C THR A 5 28.41 4.57 9.89
N ASP A 6 28.21 5.68 9.20
CA ASP A 6 28.10 7.03 9.74
C ASP A 6 26.65 7.56 9.80
N TYR A 7 25.66 6.66 9.72
CA TYR A 7 24.26 7.00 9.94
C TYR A 7 24.10 7.76 11.27
N PRO A 8 23.21 8.78 11.34
CA PRO A 8 22.83 9.39 12.60
C PRO A 8 22.43 8.32 13.61
N ARG A 9 23.08 8.35 14.78
CA ARG A 9 22.90 7.34 15.82
C ARG A 9 21.47 7.38 16.35
N THR A 10 20.96 6.22 16.72
CA THR A 10 19.68 6.10 17.41
C THR A 10 19.80 6.58 18.85
N ARG A 11 18.67 6.68 19.55
CA ARG A 11 18.64 7.08 20.97
C ARG A 11 19.43 6.09 21.83
N LYS A 12 19.92 6.55 22.98
CA LYS A 12 20.59 5.68 23.96
C LYS A 12 19.68 4.50 24.35
N GLY A 13 20.21 3.28 24.27
CA GLY A 13 19.47 2.04 24.57
C GLY A 13 18.78 1.39 23.37
N LEU A 14 18.87 1.98 22.17
CA LEU A 14 18.58 1.30 20.91
C LEU A 14 19.90 0.93 20.19
N PRO A 15 19.92 -0.18 19.44
CA PRO A 15 20.98 -0.44 18.47
C PRO A 15 21.01 0.63 17.38
N ASN A 16 22.20 0.89 16.82
CA ASN A 16 22.33 1.75 15.63
C ASN A 16 22.05 0.95 14.36
N HIS A 17 21.77 1.64 13.26
CA HIS A 17 21.49 1.02 11.97
C HIS A 17 22.72 0.48 11.23
N GLU A 18 23.92 0.96 11.56
CA GLU A 18 25.13 0.53 10.87
C GLU A 18 25.40 -0.97 11.05
N PRO A 19 25.97 -1.67 10.05
CA PRO A 19 26.40 -1.18 8.74
C PRO A 19 25.32 -1.29 7.64
N ARG A 20 24.12 -1.80 7.94
CA ARG A 20 23.13 -2.25 6.93
C ARG A 20 23.79 -3.14 5.86
N GLY A 21 23.34 -3.02 4.61
CA GLY A 21 23.84 -3.78 3.47
C GLY A 21 23.27 -5.20 3.36
N CYS A 22 23.57 -5.83 2.24
CA CYS A 22 23.19 -7.21 1.95
C CYS A 22 24.12 -7.79 0.88
N PRO A 23 24.20 -9.12 0.72
CA PRO A 23 25.10 -9.73 -0.28
C PRO A 23 24.80 -9.29 -1.72
N ARG A 24 23.54 -8.96 -2.03
CA ARG A 24 23.14 -8.46 -3.35
C ARG A 24 23.80 -7.10 -3.63
N GLY A 25 23.70 -6.16 -2.70
CA GLY A 25 24.33 -4.84 -2.80
C GLY A 25 25.87 -4.93 -2.87
N ALA A 26 26.48 -5.82 -2.08
CA ALA A 26 27.94 -5.99 -2.08
C ALA A 26 28.49 -6.45 -3.45
N SER A 27 27.69 -7.20 -4.21
CA SER A 27 28.06 -7.68 -5.55
C SER A 27 27.81 -6.67 -6.68
N TYR A 28 27.19 -5.52 -6.41
CA TYR A 28 26.72 -4.59 -7.45
C TYR A 28 27.83 -4.06 -8.36
N SER A 29 29.05 -3.91 -7.83
CA SER A 29 30.22 -3.47 -8.59
C SER A 29 30.52 -4.32 -9.83
N TRP A 30 30.12 -5.60 -9.83
CA TRP A 30 30.26 -6.51 -10.97
C TRP A 30 29.63 -5.93 -12.25
N TYR A 31 28.48 -5.27 -12.14
CA TYR A 31 27.73 -4.79 -13.30
C TYR A 31 28.47 -3.71 -14.11
N LEU A 32 29.36 -2.93 -13.50
CA LEU A 32 29.99 -1.78 -14.15
C LEU A 32 30.72 -2.17 -15.45
N TYR A 33 31.48 -3.26 -15.40
CA TYR A 33 32.32 -3.73 -16.51
C TYR A 33 32.00 -5.17 -16.95
N SER A 34 30.95 -5.78 -16.40
CA SER A 34 30.50 -7.11 -16.81
C SER A 34 30.20 -7.21 -18.32
N GLY A 35 30.25 -8.43 -18.84
CA GLY A 35 29.80 -8.72 -20.20
C GLY A 35 28.32 -8.42 -20.46
N ALA A 36 27.52 -8.27 -19.40
CA ALA A 36 26.09 -7.95 -19.48
C ALA A 36 25.81 -6.43 -19.57
N ARG A 37 26.83 -5.58 -19.42
CA ARG A 37 26.63 -4.11 -19.43
C ARG A 37 26.15 -3.62 -20.80
N VAL A 38 25.00 -2.96 -20.82
CA VAL A 38 24.54 -2.20 -22.00
C VAL A 38 25.38 -0.93 -22.12
N LYS A 39 26.20 -0.85 -23.18
CA LYS A 39 27.17 0.23 -23.42
C LYS A 39 26.69 1.30 -24.40
N TYR A 40 25.77 0.94 -25.29
CA TYR A 40 25.31 1.79 -26.39
C TYR A 40 23.80 1.69 -26.54
N PRO A 41 23.14 2.67 -27.19
CA PRO A 41 21.79 2.52 -27.67
C PRO A 41 21.69 1.33 -28.63
N LEU A 42 20.72 0.45 -28.40
CA LEU A 42 20.47 -0.73 -29.20
C LEU A 42 19.07 -0.67 -29.78
N ILE A 43 18.94 -1.06 -31.05
CA ILE A 43 17.66 -1.17 -31.74
C ILE A 43 17.62 -2.45 -32.56
N ARG A 44 16.43 -2.99 -32.79
CA ARG A 44 16.27 -4.16 -33.64
C ARG A 44 16.68 -3.82 -35.07
N GLY A 45 17.62 -4.56 -35.65
CA GLY A 45 18.16 -4.24 -36.98
C GLY A 45 17.10 -4.16 -38.09
N ARG A 46 16.02 -4.95 -38.01
CA ARG A 46 14.89 -4.88 -38.95
C ARG A 46 14.16 -3.53 -38.88
N LEU A 47 13.89 -3.03 -37.66
CA LEU A 47 13.25 -1.73 -37.48
C LEU A 47 14.17 -0.60 -37.95
N LEU A 48 15.46 -0.68 -37.63
CA LEU A 48 16.42 0.34 -38.02
C LEU A 48 16.57 0.45 -39.54
N ARG A 49 16.57 -0.68 -40.26
CA ARG A 49 16.59 -0.66 -41.73
C ARG A 49 15.35 0.00 -42.30
N ALA A 50 14.15 -0.38 -41.84
CA ALA A 50 12.90 0.24 -42.26
C ALA A 50 12.90 1.75 -41.97
N TRP A 51 13.36 2.15 -40.78
CA TRP A 51 13.51 3.55 -40.41
C TRP A 51 14.41 4.31 -41.38
N ARG A 52 15.65 3.84 -41.61
CA ARG A 52 16.61 4.52 -42.49
C ARG A 52 16.10 4.61 -43.93
N THR A 53 15.44 3.56 -44.44
CA THR A 53 14.84 3.57 -45.77
C THR A 53 13.74 4.61 -45.88
N ALA A 54 12.80 4.67 -44.93
CA ALA A 54 11.72 5.66 -44.95
C ALA A 54 12.23 7.10 -44.71
N ARG A 55 13.16 7.26 -43.76
CA ARG A 55 13.70 8.56 -43.34
C ARG A 55 14.56 9.23 -44.42
N ALA A 56 15.05 8.48 -45.41
CA ALA A 56 15.80 9.01 -46.56
C ALA A 56 14.98 10.00 -47.40
N THR A 57 13.66 9.85 -47.45
CA THR A 57 12.77 10.69 -48.28
C THR A 57 11.64 11.35 -47.49
N LEU A 58 11.32 10.85 -46.30
CA LEU A 58 10.22 11.34 -45.48
C LEU A 58 10.71 12.08 -44.22
N PRO A 59 9.97 13.11 -43.75
CA PRO A 59 10.21 13.69 -42.43
C PRO A 59 9.92 12.67 -41.31
N PRO A 60 10.46 12.83 -40.10
CA PRO A 60 10.50 11.78 -39.06
C PRO A 60 9.13 11.15 -38.74
N VAL A 61 8.11 11.97 -38.52
CA VAL A 61 6.76 11.50 -38.16
C VAL A 61 6.10 10.76 -39.34
N ALA A 62 6.31 11.21 -40.57
CA ALA A 62 5.80 10.54 -41.76
C ALA A 62 6.56 9.24 -42.06
N ALA A 63 7.87 9.21 -41.80
CA ALA A 63 8.69 8.00 -41.90
C ALA A 63 8.20 6.92 -40.91
N TRP A 64 7.89 7.30 -39.67
CA TRP A 64 7.30 6.39 -38.70
C TRP A 64 5.94 5.87 -39.17
N ALA A 65 5.06 6.77 -39.64
CA ALA A 65 3.73 6.42 -40.16
C ALA A 65 3.82 5.36 -41.29
N ALA A 66 4.71 5.56 -42.26
CA ALA A 66 4.90 4.63 -43.38
C ALA A 66 5.30 3.21 -42.93
N ILE A 67 6.00 3.08 -41.80
CA ILE A 67 6.42 1.78 -41.25
C ILE A 67 5.29 1.11 -40.46
N VAL A 68 4.59 1.87 -39.60
CA VAL A 68 3.61 1.28 -38.68
C VAL A 68 2.23 1.08 -39.29
N GLU A 69 1.90 1.82 -40.36
CA GLU A 69 0.64 1.67 -41.10
C GLU A 69 0.70 0.55 -42.15
N ASP A 70 1.90 0.13 -42.56
CA ASP A 70 2.11 -1.05 -43.39
C ASP A 70 2.14 -2.33 -42.51
N PRO A 71 1.14 -3.23 -42.64
CA PRO A 71 1.06 -4.43 -41.82
C PRO A 71 2.26 -5.38 -42.01
N GLU A 72 2.83 -5.45 -43.21
CA GLU A 72 3.98 -6.32 -43.50
C GLU A 72 5.23 -5.78 -42.84
N GLN A 73 5.52 -4.49 -43.00
CA GLN A 73 6.66 -3.84 -42.34
C GLN A 73 6.54 -3.89 -40.82
N ARG A 74 5.35 -3.61 -40.27
CA ARG A 74 5.10 -3.72 -38.83
C ARG A 74 5.33 -5.14 -38.33
N ARG A 75 4.82 -6.15 -39.04
CA ARG A 75 5.01 -7.56 -38.67
C ARG A 75 6.48 -7.96 -38.73
N ALA A 76 7.24 -7.44 -39.70
CA ALA A 76 8.63 -7.81 -39.92
C ALA A 76 9.53 -7.57 -38.70
N TYR A 77 9.31 -6.51 -37.92
CA TYR A 77 10.09 -6.24 -36.70
C TYR A 77 9.39 -6.66 -35.40
N THR A 78 8.06 -6.69 -35.35
CA THR A 78 7.32 -7.06 -34.13
C THR A 78 7.33 -8.57 -33.85
N SER A 79 7.21 -9.41 -34.90
CA SER A 79 7.19 -10.88 -34.78
C SER A 79 8.48 -11.50 -34.27
N ILE A 80 9.58 -10.75 -34.29
CA ILE A 80 10.93 -11.23 -33.88
C ILE A 80 11.44 -10.55 -32.61
N ARG A 81 10.54 -9.95 -31.82
CA ARG A 81 10.87 -9.49 -30.45
C ARG A 81 11.23 -10.71 -29.60
N GLY A 82 12.39 -10.68 -28.94
CA GLY A 82 12.94 -11.81 -28.17
C GLY A 82 13.92 -12.71 -28.93
N HIS A 83 14.06 -12.55 -30.26
CA HIS A 83 14.88 -13.44 -31.11
C HIS A 83 16.27 -12.88 -31.48
N GLY A 84 16.85 -11.98 -30.68
CA GLY A 84 18.16 -11.39 -30.97
C GLY A 84 18.18 -10.45 -32.21
N GLY A 85 19.36 -10.12 -32.73
CA GLY A 85 19.50 -9.17 -33.86
C GLY A 85 19.38 -7.70 -33.48
N PHE A 86 19.87 -7.34 -32.28
CA PHE A 86 20.13 -5.95 -31.93
C PHE A 86 21.36 -5.43 -32.66
N VAL A 87 21.31 -4.17 -33.07
CA VAL A 87 22.43 -3.44 -33.65
C VAL A 87 22.64 -2.14 -32.88
N ARG A 88 23.88 -1.67 -32.85
CA ARG A 88 24.25 -0.38 -32.26
C ARG A 88 23.69 0.77 -33.08
N ALA A 89 23.16 1.78 -32.41
CA ALA A 89 22.75 3.06 -32.99
C ALA A 89 23.36 4.25 -32.22
N GLY A 90 23.22 5.45 -32.79
CA GLY A 90 23.56 6.70 -32.11
C GLY A 90 22.41 7.20 -31.24
N TRP A 91 22.70 8.07 -30.26
CA TRP A 91 21.66 8.68 -29.42
C TRP A 91 20.68 9.51 -30.25
N ASP A 92 21.18 10.38 -31.14
CA ASP A 92 20.33 11.24 -31.99
C ASP A 92 19.35 10.44 -32.85
N GLU A 93 19.80 9.32 -33.42
CA GLU A 93 18.95 8.45 -34.24
C GLU A 93 17.84 7.78 -33.41
N ILE A 94 18.17 7.30 -32.20
CA ILE A 94 17.18 6.63 -31.34
C ILE A 94 16.19 7.63 -30.74
N THR A 95 16.65 8.81 -30.32
CA THR A 95 15.76 9.84 -29.76
C THR A 95 14.85 10.44 -30.84
N GLU A 96 15.31 10.60 -32.09
CA GLU A 96 14.46 11.01 -33.22
C GLU A 96 13.37 9.95 -33.48
N ILE A 97 13.71 8.65 -33.51
CA ILE A 97 12.73 7.56 -33.68
C ILE A 97 11.68 7.58 -32.56
N ILE A 98 12.12 7.65 -31.30
CA ILE A 98 11.21 7.66 -30.14
C ILE A 98 10.30 8.89 -30.18
N GLY A 99 10.86 10.07 -30.45
CA GLY A 99 10.10 11.31 -30.57
C GLY A 99 9.07 11.26 -31.70
N ALA A 100 9.45 10.75 -32.88
CA ALA A 100 8.56 10.58 -34.02
C ALA A 100 7.42 9.58 -33.72
N ALA A 101 7.75 8.46 -33.09
CA ALA A 101 6.76 7.45 -32.69
C ALA A 101 5.74 8.00 -31.70
N ASN A 102 6.19 8.76 -30.70
CA ASN A 102 5.32 9.38 -29.71
C ASN A 102 4.46 10.48 -30.34
N ALA A 103 5.04 11.37 -31.14
CA ALA A 103 4.31 12.44 -31.83
C ALA A 103 3.24 11.88 -32.79
N TYR A 104 3.57 10.84 -33.56
CA TYR A 104 2.61 10.15 -34.42
C TYR A 104 1.46 9.55 -33.59
N THR A 105 1.78 8.82 -32.52
CA THR A 105 0.80 8.13 -31.69
C THR A 105 -0.15 9.12 -31.04
N VAL A 106 0.38 10.19 -30.44
CA VAL A 106 -0.40 11.26 -29.81
C VAL A 106 -1.33 11.92 -30.83
N LYS A 107 -0.80 12.28 -32.00
CA LYS A 107 -1.59 12.96 -33.04
C LYS A 107 -2.71 12.09 -33.59
N ARG A 108 -2.47 10.80 -33.79
CA ARG A 108 -3.44 9.90 -34.43
C ARG A 108 -4.44 9.27 -33.47
N TRP A 109 -4.02 8.94 -32.25
CA TRP A 109 -4.80 8.10 -31.34
C TRP A 109 -5.06 8.73 -29.96
N GLY A 110 -4.41 9.85 -29.65
CA GLY A 110 -4.44 10.47 -28.33
C GLY A 110 -3.19 10.16 -27.50
N PRO A 111 -2.84 11.04 -26.55
CA PRO A 111 -1.61 10.92 -25.77
C PRO A 111 -1.62 9.73 -24.80
N ASP A 112 -2.80 9.29 -24.35
CA ASP A 112 -3.00 8.13 -23.47
C ASP A 112 -2.67 6.78 -24.11
N ARG A 113 -2.38 6.74 -25.42
CA ARG A 113 -1.81 5.56 -26.12
C ARG A 113 -0.28 5.48 -26.00
N VAL A 114 0.35 6.46 -25.35
CA VAL A 114 1.75 6.41 -24.93
C VAL A 114 1.78 6.10 -23.43
N PHE A 115 2.44 5.00 -23.06
CA PHE A 115 2.45 4.46 -21.71
C PHE A 115 3.87 4.19 -21.22
N GLY A 116 4.12 4.44 -19.94
CA GLY A 116 5.35 4.05 -19.27
C GLY A 116 5.10 3.33 -17.95
N PHE A 117 5.94 2.34 -17.69
CA PHE A 117 5.97 1.60 -16.43
C PHE A 117 7.34 1.78 -15.79
N SER A 118 7.37 2.40 -14.62
CA SER A 118 8.56 2.57 -13.79
C SER A 118 8.12 2.46 -12.33
N PRO A 119 8.62 1.50 -11.56
CA PRO A 119 8.12 1.25 -10.20
C PRO A 119 8.96 1.97 -9.13
N ILE A 120 8.45 1.97 -7.89
CA ILE A 120 9.17 2.32 -6.64
C ILE A 120 10.03 3.60 -6.74
N PRO A 121 9.42 4.81 -6.69
CA PRO A 121 10.18 6.07 -6.73
C PRO A 121 11.16 6.24 -5.56
N ALA A 122 10.88 5.64 -4.39
CA ALA A 122 11.68 5.79 -3.18
C ALA A 122 13.14 5.30 -3.34
N MET A 123 13.41 4.34 -4.22
CA MET A 123 14.77 3.82 -4.44
C MET A 123 15.65 4.76 -5.29
N SER A 124 15.03 5.61 -6.12
CA SER A 124 15.73 6.52 -7.03
C SER A 124 14.78 7.60 -7.58
N MET A 125 14.48 8.62 -6.78
CA MET A 125 13.39 9.58 -7.02
C MET A 125 13.50 10.29 -8.37
N ILE A 126 14.68 10.81 -8.71
CA ILE A 126 14.91 11.56 -9.95
C ILE A 126 14.88 10.64 -11.18
N SER A 127 15.44 9.44 -11.07
CA SER A 127 15.39 8.45 -12.16
C SER A 127 13.95 8.04 -12.49
N TYR A 128 13.10 7.86 -11.47
CA TYR A 128 11.67 7.66 -11.66
C TYR A 128 11.01 8.89 -12.30
N ALA A 129 11.25 10.08 -11.73
CA ALA A 129 10.60 11.31 -12.15
C ALA A 129 10.94 11.71 -13.59
N ALA A 130 12.13 11.36 -14.10
CA ALA A 130 12.53 11.66 -15.47
C ALA A 130 11.54 11.12 -16.52
N GLY A 131 11.18 9.84 -16.43
CA GLY A 131 10.22 9.21 -17.34
C GLY A 131 8.78 9.65 -17.04
N ALA A 132 8.40 9.69 -15.77
CA ALA A 132 7.04 10.07 -15.36
C ALA A 132 6.70 11.52 -15.77
N ARG A 133 7.61 12.47 -15.56
CA ARG A 133 7.43 13.88 -15.93
C ARG A 133 7.33 14.06 -17.45
N TYR A 134 8.14 13.34 -18.22
CA TYR A 134 8.03 13.35 -19.69
C TYR A 134 6.64 12.91 -20.15
N LEU A 135 6.13 11.80 -19.61
CA LEU A 135 4.81 11.27 -19.95
C LEU A 135 3.69 12.22 -19.51
N GLN A 136 3.75 12.76 -18.29
CA GLN A 136 2.73 13.69 -17.78
C GLN A 136 2.64 14.97 -18.62
N LEU A 137 3.78 15.52 -19.06
CA LEU A 137 3.79 16.69 -19.96
C LEU A 137 3.21 16.37 -21.34
N LEU A 138 3.40 15.13 -21.82
CA LEU A 138 2.82 14.66 -23.07
C LEU A 138 1.32 14.31 -22.96
N GLY A 139 0.81 14.05 -21.76
CA GLY A 139 -0.51 13.47 -21.49
C GLY A 139 -0.56 11.94 -21.56
N GLY A 140 0.60 11.27 -21.47
CA GLY A 140 0.73 9.82 -21.49
C GLY A 140 0.41 9.15 -20.15
N GLY A 141 0.10 7.85 -20.20
CA GLY A 141 -0.23 7.05 -19.03
C GLY A 141 1.01 6.64 -18.21
N CYS A 142 0.93 6.80 -16.89
CA CYS A 142 1.91 6.27 -15.94
C CYS A 142 1.31 5.07 -15.21
N GLY A 143 1.93 3.89 -15.33
CA GLY A 143 1.46 2.69 -14.65
C GLY A 143 1.65 2.74 -13.14
N SER A 144 0.65 2.25 -12.39
CA SER A 144 0.80 1.94 -10.96
C SER A 144 1.69 0.71 -10.77
N PHE A 145 2.23 0.53 -9.57
CA PHE A 145 3.16 -0.56 -9.25
C PHE A 145 2.83 -1.30 -7.94
N TYR A 146 2.30 -0.60 -6.92
CA TYR A 146 2.18 -1.15 -5.58
C TYR A 146 1.04 -2.17 -5.48
N ASP A 147 -0.11 -1.84 -6.08
CA ASP A 147 -1.22 -2.73 -6.37
C ASP A 147 -0.82 -3.88 -7.31
N TRP A 148 -0.11 -3.57 -8.40
CA TRP A 148 0.32 -4.53 -9.41
C TRP A 148 1.27 -5.61 -8.86
N TYR A 149 2.19 -5.23 -7.99
CA TYR A 149 3.12 -6.17 -7.35
C TYR A 149 2.49 -6.98 -6.21
N CYS A 150 1.24 -6.68 -5.85
CA CYS A 150 0.59 -7.23 -4.66
C CYS A 150 1.35 -6.89 -3.37
N ASP A 151 2.11 -5.79 -3.38
CA ASP A 151 2.75 -5.23 -2.19
C ASP A 151 1.77 -4.35 -1.41
N LEU A 152 0.77 -3.76 -2.08
CA LEU A 152 -0.37 -3.08 -1.45
C LEU A 152 -1.23 -4.13 -0.72
N PRO A 153 -1.36 -4.06 0.62
CA PRO A 153 -2.34 -4.85 1.35
C PRO A 153 -3.69 -4.13 1.30
N PRO A 154 -4.71 -4.57 0.54
CA PRO A 154 -5.99 -3.84 0.44
C PRO A 154 -6.70 -3.68 1.79
N ALA A 155 -6.36 -4.52 2.78
CA ALA A 155 -6.81 -4.39 4.15
C ALA A 155 -6.39 -3.05 4.80
N SER A 156 -5.24 -2.46 4.46
CA SER A 156 -4.81 -1.19 5.03
C SER A 156 -5.74 -0.03 4.64
N PRO A 157 -6.05 0.19 3.33
CA PRO A 157 -7.08 1.14 2.95
C PRO A 157 -8.47 0.83 3.50
N GLN A 158 -8.84 -0.45 3.63
CA GLN A 158 -10.14 -0.86 4.18
C GLN A 158 -10.28 -0.53 5.67
N THR A 159 -9.23 -0.73 6.47
CA THR A 159 -9.27 -0.55 7.92
C THR A 159 -8.92 0.89 8.35
N TRP A 160 -7.95 1.52 7.69
CA TRP A 160 -7.40 2.82 8.13
C TRP A 160 -7.55 3.94 7.10
N GLY A 161 -7.99 3.65 5.87
CA GLY A 161 -8.01 4.65 4.80
C GLY A 161 -6.62 5.13 4.38
N GLU A 162 -5.58 4.34 4.67
CA GLU A 162 -4.17 4.64 4.40
C GLU A 162 -3.59 3.59 3.43
N GLN A 163 -2.75 4.02 2.49
CA GLN A 163 -2.11 3.12 1.52
C GLN A 163 -1.29 2.07 2.25
N THR A 164 -0.29 2.51 3.01
CA THR A 164 0.53 1.71 3.93
C THR A 164 1.42 2.64 4.74
N ASP A 165 1.30 2.57 6.07
CA ASP A 165 2.26 3.14 7.01
C ASP A 165 2.58 2.09 8.07
N VAL A 166 3.86 1.94 8.42
CA VAL A 166 4.36 0.88 9.30
C VAL A 166 5.47 1.39 10.20
N ALA A 167 5.62 0.76 11.37
CA ALA A 167 6.72 1.08 12.28
C ALA A 167 8.10 0.76 11.64
N GLU A 168 9.08 1.62 11.91
CA GLU A 168 10.46 1.43 11.50
C GLU A 168 11.09 0.18 12.18
N SER A 169 12.17 -0.35 11.60
CA SER A 169 12.84 -1.54 12.15
C SER A 169 13.41 -1.34 13.54
N ALA A 170 13.84 -0.11 13.87
CA ALA A 170 14.33 0.21 15.20
C ALA A 170 13.25 0.06 16.28
N ASP A 171 11.97 0.18 15.90
CA ASP A 171 10.84 0.01 16.82
C ASP A 171 10.59 -1.46 17.18
N TRP A 172 11.08 -2.42 16.37
CA TRP A 172 11.02 -3.85 16.74
C TRP A 172 11.70 -4.12 18.07
N TYR A 173 12.74 -3.33 18.40
CA TYR A 173 13.48 -3.42 19.67
C TYR A 173 12.68 -2.91 20.89
N ASN A 174 11.56 -2.22 20.66
CA ASN A 174 10.65 -1.77 21.72
C ASN A 174 9.59 -2.81 22.08
N SER A 175 9.39 -3.84 21.25
CA SER A 175 8.40 -4.88 21.51
C SER A 175 8.88 -5.94 22.49
N GLY A 176 7.99 -6.41 23.37
CA GLY A 176 8.21 -7.59 24.23
C GLY A 176 7.81 -8.92 23.58
N PHE A 177 7.11 -8.88 22.44
CA PHE A 177 6.68 -10.07 21.70
C PHE A 177 6.64 -9.79 20.20
N LEU A 178 7.36 -10.59 19.41
CA LEU A 178 7.48 -10.44 17.97
C LEU A 178 6.93 -11.69 17.28
N MET A 179 5.96 -11.50 16.39
CA MET A 179 5.41 -12.55 15.53
C MET A 179 5.77 -12.26 14.08
N LEU A 180 6.67 -13.08 13.53
CA LEU A 180 7.06 -13.01 12.12
C LEU A 180 6.16 -13.96 11.33
N TRP A 181 5.09 -13.43 10.75
CA TRP A 181 4.09 -14.21 10.02
C TRP A 181 4.25 -14.01 8.51
N GLY A 182 4.65 -15.07 7.79
CA GLY A 182 4.90 -14.99 6.34
C GLY A 182 6.03 -14.03 5.93
N SER A 183 6.88 -13.64 6.88
CA SER A 183 7.98 -12.67 6.67
C SER A 183 9.33 -13.30 6.96
N ASN A 184 10.11 -13.58 5.91
CA ASN A 184 11.45 -14.13 6.04
C ASN A 184 12.48 -13.02 6.27
N VAL A 185 12.49 -12.46 7.49
CA VAL A 185 13.25 -11.25 7.86
C VAL A 185 14.75 -11.34 7.53
N PRO A 186 15.50 -12.40 7.90
CA PRO A 186 16.94 -12.48 7.61
C PRO A 186 17.27 -12.40 6.10
N GLN A 187 16.41 -12.97 5.26
CA GLN A 187 16.64 -13.03 3.82
C GLN A 187 16.16 -11.76 3.10
N THR A 188 14.95 -11.30 3.41
CA THR A 188 14.27 -10.23 2.67
C THR A 188 14.48 -8.85 3.30
N ARG A 189 14.74 -8.78 4.61
CA ARG A 189 15.04 -7.57 5.41
C ARG A 189 16.42 -7.68 6.06
N THR A 190 17.38 -8.30 5.35
CA THR A 190 18.77 -8.49 5.78
C THR A 190 19.39 -7.30 6.53
N PRO A 191 19.35 -6.05 6.02
CA PRO A 191 19.98 -4.92 6.71
C PRO A 191 19.33 -4.53 8.03
N ASP A 192 18.10 -4.98 8.30
CA ASP A 192 17.30 -4.65 9.48
C ASP A 192 17.15 -5.83 10.45
N ALA A 193 17.53 -7.04 10.01
CA ALA A 193 17.34 -8.28 10.77
C ALA A 193 18.03 -8.27 12.14
N HIS A 194 19.08 -7.47 12.30
CA HIS A 194 19.80 -7.34 13.56
C HIS A 194 18.89 -6.79 14.69
N PHE A 195 17.99 -5.83 14.41
CA PHE A 195 17.03 -5.34 15.40
C PHE A 195 16.13 -6.45 15.94
N TYR A 196 15.68 -7.36 15.07
CA TYR A 196 14.89 -8.53 15.46
C TYR A 196 15.70 -9.47 16.36
N THR A 197 16.92 -9.83 15.96
CA THR A 197 17.74 -10.75 16.76
C THR A 197 18.20 -10.15 18.09
N GLU A 198 18.49 -8.85 18.12
CA GLU A 198 18.96 -8.16 19.32
C GLU A 198 17.84 -7.88 20.32
N ALA A 199 16.61 -7.61 19.84
CA ALA A 199 15.43 -7.47 20.70
C ALA A 199 15.24 -8.71 21.60
N ARG A 200 15.60 -9.90 21.10
CA ARG A 200 15.52 -11.15 21.86
C ARG A 200 16.48 -11.18 23.06
N TYR A 201 17.65 -10.55 22.98
CA TYR A 201 18.56 -10.44 24.13
C TYR A 201 17.99 -9.54 25.24
N ARG A 202 17.05 -8.65 24.91
CA ARG A 202 16.27 -7.87 25.88
C ARG A 202 15.10 -8.67 26.50
N GLY A 203 14.88 -9.90 26.04
CA GLY A 203 13.82 -10.79 26.50
C GLY A 203 12.55 -10.76 25.65
N ALA A 204 12.58 -10.13 24.46
CA ALA A 204 11.46 -10.24 23.53
C ALA A 204 11.29 -11.69 23.07
N LYS A 205 10.08 -12.24 23.24
CA LYS A 205 9.76 -13.57 22.70
C LYS A 205 9.52 -13.48 21.20
N SER A 206 9.95 -14.50 20.46
CA SER A 206 9.76 -14.59 19.02
C SER A 206 9.00 -15.85 18.60
N VAL A 207 7.96 -15.65 17.80
CA VAL A 207 7.25 -16.72 17.09
C VAL A 207 7.39 -16.49 15.59
N VAL A 208 7.69 -17.53 14.83
CA VAL A 208 7.66 -17.51 13.37
C VAL A 208 6.52 -18.40 12.88
N ILE A 209 5.65 -17.85 12.04
CA ILE A 209 4.55 -18.58 11.41
C ILE A 209 4.81 -18.60 9.91
N CYS A 210 5.17 -19.78 9.39
CA CYS A 210 5.44 -20.01 7.97
C CYS A 210 5.36 -21.52 7.66
N PRO A 211 4.95 -21.92 6.44
CA PRO A 211 4.73 -23.32 6.08
C PRO A 211 6.01 -24.17 6.06
N ASP A 212 7.14 -23.57 5.68
CA ASP A 212 8.46 -24.20 5.61
C ASP A 212 9.37 -23.74 6.77
N TYR A 213 10.50 -24.44 6.97
CA TYR A 213 11.50 -24.03 7.96
C TYR A 213 12.39 -22.92 7.39
N SER A 214 11.84 -21.70 7.31
CA SER A 214 12.48 -20.52 6.74
C SER A 214 13.74 -20.08 7.51
N GLU A 215 14.54 -19.17 6.91
CA GLU A 215 15.71 -18.59 7.60
C GLU A 215 15.32 -17.88 8.89
N ALA A 216 14.14 -17.24 8.95
CA ALA A 216 13.61 -16.62 10.16
C ALA A 216 13.35 -17.66 11.27
N SER A 217 12.84 -18.86 10.92
CA SER A 217 12.52 -19.92 11.89
C SER A 217 13.72 -20.35 12.73
N LYS A 218 14.95 -20.22 12.20
CA LYS A 218 16.20 -20.49 12.91
C LYS A 218 16.39 -19.62 14.16
N PHE A 219 15.82 -18.42 14.16
CA PHE A 219 15.96 -17.43 15.24
C PHE A 219 14.72 -17.36 16.14
N ALA A 220 13.67 -18.12 15.87
CA ALA A 220 12.45 -18.08 16.67
C ALA A 220 12.55 -18.91 17.94
N ASP A 221 11.75 -18.58 18.96
CA ASP A 221 11.56 -19.44 20.13
C ASP A 221 10.49 -20.52 19.86
N LEU A 222 9.58 -20.25 18.91
CA LEU A 222 8.58 -21.20 18.41
C LEU A 222 8.40 -21.03 16.90
N TRP A 223 8.40 -22.14 16.18
CA TRP A 223 7.96 -22.19 14.78
C TRP A 223 6.61 -22.90 14.69
N VAL A 224 5.65 -22.24 14.03
CA VAL A 224 4.32 -22.79 13.74
C VAL A 224 4.18 -22.99 12.24
N ALA A 225 4.17 -24.27 11.84
CA ALA A 225 4.05 -24.67 10.44
C ALA A 225 2.57 -24.74 10.01
N VAL A 226 2.03 -23.61 9.56
CA VAL A 226 0.64 -23.53 9.05
C VAL A 226 0.61 -23.95 7.58
N LYS A 227 -0.46 -24.62 7.15
CA LYS A 227 -0.69 -24.91 5.73
C LYS A 227 -0.74 -23.58 4.96
N GLN A 228 0.04 -23.46 3.89
CA GLN A 228 0.14 -22.20 3.16
C GLN A 228 -1.23 -21.73 2.65
N GLY A 229 -1.56 -20.45 2.89
CA GLY A 229 -2.83 -19.87 2.46
C GLY A 229 -4.00 -20.12 3.42
N THR A 230 -3.79 -20.81 4.55
CA THR A 230 -4.82 -21.01 5.59
C THR A 230 -4.59 -20.16 6.84
N ASP A 231 -3.67 -19.21 6.78
CA ASP A 231 -3.23 -18.36 7.89
C ASP A 231 -4.39 -17.59 8.54
N ALA A 232 -5.37 -17.15 7.74
CA ALA A 232 -6.56 -16.47 8.24
C ALA A 232 -7.38 -17.33 9.23
N ALA A 233 -7.42 -18.65 9.06
CA ALA A 233 -8.12 -19.54 9.99
C ALA A 233 -7.44 -19.53 11.37
N LEU A 234 -6.10 -19.51 11.40
CA LEU A 234 -5.34 -19.39 12.65
C LEU A 234 -5.54 -17.99 13.28
N ALA A 235 -5.52 -16.93 12.48
CA ALA A 235 -5.77 -15.57 12.97
C ALA A 235 -7.17 -15.43 13.59
N MET A 236 -8.20 -16.02 12.99
CA MET A 236 -9.55 -16.06 13.54
C MET A 236 -9.62 -16.84 14.86
N ALA A 237 -8.88 -17.96 14.98
CA ALA A 237 -8.78 -18.71 16.22
C ALA A 237 -8.07 -17.91 17.33
N PHE A 238 -7.00 -17.16 17.01
CA PHE A 238 -6.37 -16.23 17.94
C PHE A 238 -7.34 -15.14 18.37
N GLY A 239 -8.04 -14.51 17.43
CA GLY A 239 -9.06 -13.50 17.72
C GLY A 239 -10.16 -14.03 18.64
N HIS A 240 -10.64 -15.25 18.42
CA HIS A 240 -11.63 -15.89 19.28
C HIS A 240 -11.15 -16.00 20.74
N VAL A 241 -9.95 -16.52 20.96
CA VAL A 241 -9.38 -16.68 22.31
C VAL A 241 -9.15 -15.31 22.96
N ILE A 242 -8.60 -14.34 22.21
CA ILE A 242 -8.37 -12.99 22.72
C ILE A 242 -9.67 -12.31 23.14
N LEU A 243 -10.72 -12.38 22.31
CA LEU A 243 -12.02 -11.80 22.63
C LEU A 243 -12.66 -12.50 23.84
N LYS A 244 -12.64 -13.83 23.85
CA LYS A 244 -13.21 -14.61 24.96
C LYS A 244 -12.50 -14.29 26.27
N GLU A 245 -11.18 -14.43 26.33
CA GLU A 245 -10.44 -14.34 27.58
C GLU A 245 -10.23 -12.89 28.04
N PHE A 246 -10.03 -11.92 27.13
CA PHE A 246 -9.63 -10.55 27.48
C PHE A 246 -10.67 -9.46 27.21
N HIS A 247 -11.82 -9.80 26.61
CA HIS A 247 -12.96 -8.90 26.45
C HIS A 247 -14.26 -9.41 27.07
N VAL A 248 -14.42 -10.73 27.24
CA VAL A 248 -15.64 -11.33 27.83
C VAL A 248 -15.38 -11.83 29.25
N ASP A 249 -14.56 -12.86 29.42
CA ASP A 249 -14.32 -13.52 30.71
C ASP A 249 -13.57 -12.59 31.67
N ARG A 250 -12.55 -11.89 31.17
CA ARG A 250 -11.85 -10.82 31.88
C ARG A 250 -11.84 -9.58 31.01
N GLN A 251 -12.45 -8.49 31.46
CA GLN A 251 -12.41 -7.22 30.74
C GLN A 251 -11.13 -6.45 31.07
N VAL A 252 -10.12 -6.53 30.20
CA VAL A 252 -8.85 -5.80 30.40
C VAL A 252 -9.06 -4.31 30.11
N PRO A 253 -8.85 -3.39 31.08
CA PRO A 253 -9.20 -1.97 30.91
C PRO A 253 -8.54 -1.31 29.70
N TYR A 254 -7.24 -1.56 29.50
CA TYR A 254 -6.50 -1.01 28.37
C TYR A 254 -7.09 -1.44 27.01
N PHE A 255 -7.41 -2.73 26.82
CA PHE A 255 -7.97 -3.22 25.56
C PHE A 255 -9.39 -2.71 25.33
N ARG A 256 -10.23 -2.71 26.38
CA ARG A 256 -11.60 -2.21 26.30
C ARG A 256 -11.64 -0.73 25.92
N ASP A 257 -10.82 0.08 26.57
CA ASP A 257 -10.74 1.51 26.28
C ASP A 257 -10.17 1.78 24.88
N TYR A 258 -9.14 1.05 24.46
CA TYR A 258 -8.56 1.19 23.13
C TYR A 258 -9.61 0.94 22.02
N VAL A 259 -10.30 -0.20 22.06
CA VAL A 259 -11.26 -0.53 20.99
C VAL A 259 -12.51 0.37 21.04
N ARG A 260 -12.87 0.90 22.21
CA ARG A 260 -13.97 1.87 22.34
C ARG A 260 -13.67 3.19 21.62
N ARG A 261 -12.43 3.67 21.69
CA ARG A 261 -12.03 5.00 21.19
C ARG A 261 -11.45 4.97 19.78
N TYR A 262 -10.78 3.89 19.42
CA TYR A 262 -9.95 3.81 18.22
C TYR A 262 -10.42 2.74 17.22
N SER A 263 -11.66 2.26 17.36
CA SER A 263 -12.27 1.36 16.38
C SER A 263 -13.72 1.74 16.12
N ASP A 264 -14.31 1.11 15.11
CA ASP A 264 -15.72 1.23 14.75
C ASP A 264 -16.63 0.24 15.50
N LEU A 265 -16.10 -0.57 16.41
CA LEU A 265 -16.89 -1.51 17.22
C LEU A 265 -18.09 -0.92 17.99
N PRO A 266 -18.05 0.33 18.52
CA PRO A 266 -19.22 0.91 19.18
C PRO A 266 -20.27 1.49 18.21
N LEU A 267 -19.98 1.54 16.91
CA LEU A 267 -20.89 2.15 15.94
C LEU A 267 -22.08 1.22 15.64
N LEU A 268 -23.25 1.82 15.42
CA LEU A 268 -24.47 1.05 15.19
C LEU A 268 -24.58 0.60 13.73
N VAL A 269 -24.99 -0.66 13.54
CA VAL A 269 -25.23 -1.27 12.23
C VAL A 269 -26.73 -1.53 12.06
N ARG A 270 -27.27 -1.16 10.89
CA ARG A 270 -28.63 -1.49 10.49
C ARG A 270 -28.72 -2.98 10.14
N LEU A 271 -29.76 -3.63 10.65
CA LEU A 271 -30.13 -4.98 10.25
C LEU A 271 -31.23 -4.91 9.19
N ALA A 272 -31.08 -5.68 8.10
CA ALA A 272 -32.08 -5.83 7.05
C ALA A 272 -32.73 -7.22 7.14
N PRO A 273 -34.07 -7.34 7.00
CA PRO A 273 -34.74 -8.64 6.98
C PRO A 273 -34.29 -9.50 5.81
N GLN A 274 -33.99 -10.78 6.06
CA GLN A 274 -33.68 -11.78 5.03
C GLN A 274 -34.17 -13.17 5.48
N GLU A 275 -35.08 -13.76 4.70
CA GLU A 275 -35.60 -15.14 4.80
C GLU A 275 -35.57 -15.75 6.22
N GLY A 276 -36.49 -15.30 7.09
CA GLY A 276 -36.63 -15.84 8.45
C GLY A 276 -35.55 -15.40 9.44
N SER A 277 -34.70 -14.45 9.06
CA SER A 277 -33.65 -13.86 9.90
C SER A 277 -33.35 -12.41 9.47
N HIS A 278 -32.22 -11.88 9.92
CA HIS A 278 -31.67 -10.58 9.56
C HIS A 278 -30.21 -10.70 9.10
N VAL A 279 -29.78 -9.77 8.26
CA VAL A 279 -28.37 -9.59 7.88
C VAL A 279 -27.91 -8.17 8.19
N ALA A 280 -26.62 -8.03 8.49
CA ALA A 280 -25.99 -6.72 8.60
C ALA A 280 -26.01 -6.03 7.22
N ASP A 281 -26.55 -4.82 7.16
CA ASP A 281 -26.64 -4.01 5.95
C ASP A 281 -25.49 -2.99 5.92
N ARG A 282 -25.69 -1.83 6.56
CA ARG A 282 -24.71 -0.74 6.62
C ARG A 282 -24.67 -0.12 8.01
N LEU A 283 -23.60 0.60 8.29
CA LEU A 283 -23.56 1.51 9.44
C LEU A 283 -24.72 2.52 9.36
N LEU A 284 -25.39 2.72 10.49
CA LEU A 284 -26.37 3.78 10.65
C LEU A 284 -25.69 5.15 10.54
N ARG A 285 -26.40 6.09 9.92
CA ARG A 285 -25.94 7.45 9.66
C ARG A 285 -26.83 8.44 10.40
N ALA A 286 -26.31 9.63 10.70
CA ALA A 286 -27.10 10.69 11.32
C ALA A 286 -28.36 11.00 10.49
N SER A 287 -28.27 10.95 9.15
CA SER A 287 -29.41 11.14 8.23
C SER A 287 -30.53 10.11 8.35
N ASP A 288 -30.31 8.98 9.03
CA ASP A 288 -31.34 7.94 9.24
C ASP A 288 -32.30 8.28 10.39
N PHE A 289 -32.03 9.34 11.14
CA PHE A 289 -32.79 9.77 12.30
C PHE A 289 -33.51 11.10 12.03
N ASP A 290 -34.55 11.36 12.82
CA ASP A 290 -35.30 12.61 12.76
C ASP A 290 -34.38 13.83 12.92
N ASN A 291 -34.61 14.85 12.08
CA ASN A 291 -33.80 16.06 11.99
C ASN A 291 -32.29 15.80 11.83
N ALA A 292 -31.91 14.63 11.30
CA ALA A 292 -30.54 14.20 11.09
C ALA A 292 -29.63 14.32 12.35
N LEU A 293 -30.19 14.15 13.56
CA LEU A 293 -29.50 14.40 14.84
C LEU A 293 -28.84 15.80 14.90
N GLY A 294 -29.51 16.81 14.32
CA GLY A 294 -29.01 18.18 14.26
C GLY A 294 -27.85 18.41 13.29
N GLN A 295 -27.44 17.39 12.52
CA GLN A 295 -26.32 17.50 11.59
C GLN A 295 -26.79 18.07 10.25
N ARG A 296 -26.37 19.31 9.94
CA ARG A 296 -26.71 19.99 8.68
C ARG A 296 -25.73 19.68 7.55
N ASN A 297 -24.45 19.52 7.88
CA ASN A 297 -23.39 19.21 6.92
C ASN A 297 -23.13 17.70 6.89
N ASN A 298 -23.19 17.11 5.69
CA ASN A 298 -22.94 15.70 5.37
C ASN A 298 -23.51 14.67 6.40
N PRO A 299 -24.79 14.78 6.81
CA PRO A 299 -25.38 13.85 7.78
C PRO A 299 -25.35 12.38 7.34
N GLU A 300 -25.39 12.12 6.04
CA GLU A 300 -25.29 10.78 5.43
C GLU A 300 -23.90 10.16 5.56
N TRP A 301 -22.87 10.92 5.93
CA TRP A 301 -21.48 10.47 6.11
C TRP A 301 -21.03 10.47 7.57
N LYS A 302 -21.95 10.68 8.51
CA LYS A 302 -21.67 10.70 9.95
C LYS A 302 -22.27 9.47 10.61
N THR A 303 -21.43 8.59 11.12
CA THR A 303 -21.85 7.37 11.83
C THR A 303 -22.38 7.70 13.22
N VAL A 304 -23.23 6.83 13.78
CA VAL A 304 -23.82 7.01 15.11
C VAL A 304 -23.43 5.88 16.06
N ALA A 305 -23.49 6.16 17.35
CA ALA A 305 -23.21 5.22 18.43
C ALA A 305 -24.18 5.44 19.60
N LEU A 306 -24.27 4.49 20.52
CA LEU A 306 -25.01 4.66 21.77
C LEU A 306 -24.06 5.15 22.86
N ASP A 307 -24.40 6.25 23.52
CA ASP A 307 -23.66 6.74 24.68
C ASP A 307 -24.09 6.00 25.95
N GLU A 308 -23.13 5.45 26.70
CA GLU A 308 -23.41 4.67 27.91
C GLU A 308 -23.89 5.53 29.08
N SER A 309 -23.42 6.78 29.16
CA SER A 309 -23.78 7.71 30.25
C SER A 309 -25.21 8.23 30.16
N SER A 310 -25.65 8.59 28.95
CA SER A 310 -26.99 9.15 28.71
C SER A 310 -28.01 8.12 28.25
N GLY A 311 -27.56 7.02 27.64
CA GLY A 311 -28.44 6.08 26.92
C GLY A 311 -28.96 6.62 25.59
N GLU A 312 -28.46 7.77 25.13
CA GLU A 312 -28.89 8.40 23.89
C GLU A 312 -28.06 7.92 22.69
N VAL A 313 -28.68 7.94 21.50
CA VAL A 313 -27.93 7.84 20.24
C VAL A 313 -27.23 9.17 19.98
N VAL A 314 -25.92 9.12 19.77
CA VAL A 314 -25.07 10.29 19.54
C VAL A 314 -24.31 10.18 18.22
N VAL A 315 -23.90 11.34 17.71
CA VAL A 315 -22.98 11.46 16.57
C VAL A 315 -21.59 11.78 17.13
N PRO A 316 -20.68 10.79 17.31
CA PRO A 316 -19.32 11.07 17.76
C PRO A 316 -18.54 11.87 16.71
N ASN A 317 -17.58 12.66 17.18
CA ASN A 317 -16.59 13.31 16.32
C ASN A 317 -15.81 12.30 15.46
N GLY A 318 -15.16 12.78 14.40
CA GLY A 318 -14.16 12.01 13.65
C GLY A 318 -14.64 11.24 12.42
N SER A 319 -15.94 10.97 12.28
CA SER A 319 -16.48 10.38 11.04
C SER A 319 -16.21 11.26 9.80
N ILE A 320 -16.16 10.65 8.62
CA ILE A 320 -15.67 11.32 7.40
C ILE A 320 -16.53 12.54 7.00
N GLY A 321 -17.80 12.58 7.40
CA GLY A 321 -18.67 13.74 7.19
C GLY A 321 -18.22 15.02 7.91
N PHE A 322 -17.34 14.95 8.91
CA PHE A 322 -16.76 16.14 9.55
C PHE A 322 -15.53 16.69 8.82
N ARG A 323 -14.91 15.89 7.94
CA ARG A 323 -13.66 16.24 7.26
C ARG A 323 -13.86 17.37 6.24
N TRP A 324 -14.96 17.33 5.52
CA TRP A 324 -15.27 18.23 4.40
C TRP A 324 -16.55 19.01 4.64
N GLY A 325 -16.75 20.06 3.85
CA GLY A 325 -17.92 20.94 3.92
C GLY A 325 -17.56 22.36 3.50
N PRO A 326 -18.55 23.25 3.32
CA PRO A 326 -18.31 24.64 2.97
C PRO A 326 -17.51 25.37 4.05
N ASP A 327 -16.79 26.42 3.65
CA ASP A 327 -16.08 27.30 4.57
C ASP A 327 -17.06 27.99 5.54
N GLY A 328 -16.66 28.13 6.81
CA GLY A 328 -17.49 28.75 7.85
C GLY A 328 -18.59 27.86 8.43
N ARG A 329 -18.60 26.56 8.11
CA ARG A 329 -19.50 25.58 8.75
C ARG A 329 -19.27 25.48 10.26
N ASP A 330 -20.35 25.20 10.98
CA ASP A 330 -20.41 25.10 12.45
C ASP A 330 -19.77 23.83 13.04
N ASP A 331 -19.50 22.84 12.21
CA ASP A 331 -18.84 21.59 12.58
C ASP A 331 -17.35 21.53 12.18
N ALA A 332 -16.78 22.66 11.74
CA ALA A 332 -15.35 22.77 11.48
C ALA A 332 -14.54 22.46 12.76
N GLY A 333 -13.45 21.70 12.61
CA GLY A 333 -12.61 21.26 13.73
C GLY A 333 -13.07 19.97 14.43
N LYS A 334 -14.23 19.40 14.08
CA LYS A 334 -14.76 18.15 14.68
C LYS A 334 -14.29 16.87 14.00
N TRP A 335 -13.37 16.96 13.03
CA TRP A 335 -12.70 15.78 12.45
C TRP A 335 -11.48 15.41 13.30
N ASN A 336 -11.75 14.79 14.44
CA ASN A 336 -10.76 14.35 15.43
C ASN A 336 -11.31 13.14 16.19
N LEU A 337 -10.46 12.51 17.01
CA LEU A 337 -10.82 11.35 17.86
C LEU A 337 -11.04 11.74 19.32
N GLU A 338 -11.37 13.00 19.60
CA GLU A 338 -11.80 13.39 20.95
C GLU A 338 -13.11 12.68 21.28
N GLU A 339 -13.26 12.28 22.55
CA GLU A 339 -14.45 11.56 23.02
C GLU A 339 -15.64 12.49 23.26
N LYS A 340 -16.03 13.20 22.20
CA LYS A 340 -17.11 14.17 22.21
C LYS A 340 -18.13 13.86 21.13
N ASP A 341 -19.39 14.17 21.42
CA ASP A 341 -20.42 14.22 20.39
C ASP A 341 -20.30 15.51 19.55
N ALA A 342 -21.07 15.55 18.46
CA ALA A 342 -21.13 16.68 17.56
C ALA A 342 -21.62 17.99 18.20
N ASN A 343 -22.18 17.95 19.42
CA ASN A 343 -22.59 19.12 20.19
C ASN A 343 -21.51 19.56 21.21
N GLY A 344 -20.39 18.83 21.28
CA GLY A 344 -19.27 19.12 22.17
C GLY A 344 -19.41 18.50 23.57
N ARG A 345 -20.44 17.68 23.82
CA ARG A 345 -20.61 16.96 25.09
C ARG A 345 -19.62 15.80 25.13
N ASP A 346 -19.03 15.56 26.30
CA ASP A 346 -18.21 14.37 26.51
C ASP A 346 -19.09 13.11 26.42
N THR A 347 -18.55 12.04 25.83
CA THR A 347 -19.27 10.79 25.59
C THR A 347 -18.46 9.58 26.05
N THR A 348 -19.16 8.53 26.46
CA THR A 348 -18.60 7.19 26.70
C THR A 348 -19.34 6.20 25.82
N LEU A 349 -18.83 5.97 24.61
CA LEU A 349 -19.50 5.10 23.64
C LEU A 349 -19.61 3.64 24.15
N ARG A 350 -20.79 3.06 24.03
CA ARG A 350 -21.08 1.70 24.51
C ARG A 350 -20.52 0.64 23.55
N LEU A 351 -19.85 -0.37 24.10
CA LEU A 351 -19.42 -1.56 23.37
C LEU A 351 -20.47 -2.68 23.49
N GLY A 352 -21.31 -2.81 22.46
CA GLY A 352 -22.35 -3.83 22.35
C GLY A 352 -23.66 -3.50 23.10
N LEU A 353 -24.73 -4.23 22.76
CA LEU A 353 -26.10 -3.97 23.24
C LEU A 353 -26.64 -5.06 24.21
N LYS A 354 -25.80 -6.02 24.62
CA LYS A 354 -26.21 -7.08 25.55
C LYS A 354 -26.62 -6.45 26.90
N GLY A 355 -27.83 -6.79 27.37
CA GLY A 355 -28.41 -6.25 28.60
C GLY A 355 -29.15 -4.90 28.45
N VAL A 356 -29.08 -4.27 27.28
CA VAL A 356 -29.79 -3.00 26.96
C VAL A 356 -30.50 -3.05 25.60
N HIS A 357 -30.88 -4.26 25.16
CA HIS A 357 -31.59 -4.47 23.89
C HIS A 357 -33.08 -4.66 24.16
N ASP A 358 -33.91 -4.23 23.20
CA ASP A 358 -35.36 -4.42 23.26
C ASP A 358 -35.75 -5.88 23.00
N THR A 359 -35.08 -6.51 22.05
CA THR A 359 -35.33 -7.90 21.66
C THR A 359 -34.09 -8.53 21.01
N VAL A 360 -34.04 -9.86 20.99
CA VAL A 360 -33.06 -10.65 20.24
C VAL A 360 -33.76 -11.17 18.99
N VAL A 361 -33.25 -10.78 17.82
CA VAL A 361 -33.85 -11.07 16.50
C VAL A 361 -32.97 -11.95 15.63
#